data_AF-A0A535EUU6-F1
#
_entry.id   AF-A0A535EUU6-F1
#
_cell.length_a   1.000
_cell.length_b   1.000
_cell.length_c   1.000
_cell.angle_alpha   90.00
_cell.angle_beta   90.00
_cell.angle_gamma   90.00
#
_symmetry.space_group_name_H-M   'P 1'
#
loop_
_entity.id
_entity.type
_entity.pdbx_description
1 polymer ?
#
loop_
_entity_poly.entity_id
_entity_poly.type
_entity_poly.pdbx_seq_one_letter_code
_entity_poly.pdbx_strand_id
1 'polypeptide(L)'
;MACHLPHPRSDRGDATGFGLTPADHPFLSATLEQADGEGLLLTGQLSLPTHPWLADHAVSGTPLLPGTAFVDLALFAADQAACDRVEELTIHTPLVLPEQGALQLQLSISSPDVSGQRSLAIYSRQTDQRWTQHATGLLGKSDRTPPVDLLVFPPA
;
A
#
# COMPACT_ATOMS: atom_id res chain seq x y z
N MET A 1 -17.76 20.19 18.38
CA MET A 1 -17.34 19.02 19.18
C MET A 1 -17.88 17.80 18.46
N ALA A 2 -17.10 17.27 17.51
CA ALA A 2 -17.55 16.20 16.63
C ALA A 2 -17.40 14.85 17.35
N CYS A 3 -18.49 14.08 17.40
CA CYS A 3 -18.52 12.75 17.97
C CYS A 3 -17.69 11.80 17.10
N HIS A 4 -16.52 11.38 17.59
CA HIS A 4 -15.79 10.25 17.06
C HIS A 4 -16.57 8.99 17.41
N LEU A 5 -17.27 8.39 16.45
CA LEU A 5 -17.79 7.04 16.61
C LEU A 5 -16.64 6.06 16.34
N PRO A 6 -16.34 5.12 17.24
CA PRO A 6 -15.38 4.07 16.96
C PRO A 6 -15.96 3.12 15.91
N HIS A 7 -15.29 2.99 14.76
CA HIS A 7 -15.56 1.91 13.83
C HIS A 7 -15.10 0.61 14.50
N PRO A 8 -15.91 -0.47 14.52
CA PRO A 8 -15.44 -1.74 15.03
C PRO A 8 -14.26 -2.17 14.16
N ARG A 9 -13.06 -2.18 14.76
CA ARG A 9 -11.89 -2.83 14.15
C ARG A 9 -12.30 -4.28 14.01
N SER A 10 -12.60 -4.71 12.78
CA SER A 10 -12.69 -6.13 12.47
C SER A 10 -11.44 -6.77 13.05
N ASP A 11 -11.62 -7.78 13.89
CA ASP A 11 -10.55 -8.50 14.57
C ASP A 11 -9.70 -9.20 13.51
N ARG A 12 -8.87 -8.42 12.81
CA ARG A 12 -7.88 -8.89 11.86
C ARG A 12 -6.97 -9.77 12.70
N GLY A 13 -6.95 -11.06 12.39
CA GLY A 13 -6.25 -12.08 13.16
C GLY A 13 -4.94 -11.56 13.72
N ASP A 14 -4.75 -11.73 15.02
CA ASP A 14 -3.65 -11.17 15.79
C ASP A 14 -2.30 -11.52 15.14
N ALA A 15 -1.76 -10.57 14.38
CA ALA A 15 -0.50 -10.73 13.66
C ALA A 15 0.65 -11.03 14.63
N THR A 16 0.56 -10.55 15.89
CA THR A 16 1.59 -10.76 16.91
C THR A 16 1.74 -12.23 17.29
N GLY A 17 0.64 -12.99 17.29
CA GLY A 17 0.65 -14.44 17.54
C GLY A 17 1.42 -15.24 16.49
N PHE A 18 1.66 -14.65 15.31
CA PHE A 18 2.48 -15.23 14.23
C PHE A 18 3.90 -14.64 14.17
N GLY A 19 4.30 -13.83 15.16
CA GLY A 19 5.59 -13.14 15.18
C GLY A 19 5.69 -11.99 14.16
N LEU A 20 4.56 -11.46 13.70
CA LEU A 20 4.48 -10.35 12.76
C LEU A 20 4.10 -9.05 13.49
N THR A 21 4.48 -7.90 12.93
CA THR A 21 4.05 -6.60 13.45
C THR A 21 2.70 -6.22 12.82
N PRO A 22 1.66 -5.91 13.60
CA PRO A 22 0.38 -5.45 13.05
C PRO A 22 0.57 -4.16 12.22
N ALA A 23 -0.12 -4.08 11.09
CA ALA A 23 -0.16 -2.86 10.26
C ALA A 23 -1.46 -2.08 10.49
N ASP A 24 -1.35 -0.79 10.77
CA ASP A 24 -2.51 0.10 10.96
C ASP A 24 -2.93 0.77 9.64
N HIS A 25 -3.30 -0.05 8.67
CA HIS A 25 -3.69 0.40 7.33
C HIS A 25 -4.97 -0.31 6.86
N PRO A 26 -5.92 0.34 6.15
CA PRO A 26 -7.16 -0.30 5.70
C PRO A 26 -6.96 -1.61 4.90
N PHE A 27 -5.90 -1.67 4.09
CA PHE A 27 -5.62 -2.82 3.22
C PHE A 27 -4.53 -3.76 3.72
N LEU A 28 -3.76 -3.38 4.74
CA LEU A 28 -2.62 -4.15 5.22
C LEU A 28 -2.86 -4.53 6.68
N SER A 29 -2.58 -5.79 7.01
CA SER A 29 -2.78 -6.37 8.34
C SER A 29 -1.47 -6.62 9.07
N ALA A 30 -0.37 -6.87 8.37
CA ALA A 30 0.89 -7.24 8.99
C ALA A 30 2.12 -6.77 8.19
N THR A 31 3.20 -6.53 8.92
CA THR A 31 4.54 -6.23 8.44
C THR A 31 5.51 -7.29 8.95
N LEU A 32 6.47 -7.69 8.13
CA LEU A 32 7.54 -8.62 8.43
C LEU A 32 8.87 -8.03 7.98
N GLU A 33 9.83 -7.93 8.89
CA GLU A 33 11.23 -7.64 8.56
C GLU A 33 11.91 -8.89 8.02
N GLN A 34 12.65 -8.75 6.91
CA GLN A 34 13.37 -9.85 6.30
C GLN A 34 14.72 -10.06 6.99
N ALA A 35 15.00 -11.29 7.42
CA ALA A 35 16.19 -11.61 8.21
C ALA A 35 17.54 -11.49 7.45
N ASP A 36 17.51 -11.45 6.12
CA ASP A 36 18.69 -11.37 5.25
C ASP A 36 19.13 -9.93 4.93
N GLY A 37 18.46 -8.92 5.52
CA GLY A 37 18.83 -7.52 5.36
C GLY A 37 17.88 -6.57 6.10
N GLU A 38 17.61 -5.43 5.47
CA GLU A 38 16.67 -4.42 5.97
C GLU A 38 15.41 -4.37 5.07
N GLY A 39 15.10 -5.45 4.37
CA GLY A 39 13.91 -5.56 3.53
C GLY A 39 12.64 -5.72 4.38
N LEU A 40 11.51 -5.31 3.82
CA LEU A 40 10.20 -5.42 4.46
C LEU A 40 9.20 -6.11 3.53
N LEU A 41 8.36 -6.95 4.13
CA LEU A 41 7.17 -7.48 3.50
C LEU A 41 5.93 -7.00 4.27
N LEU A 42 5.02 -6.32 3.58
CA LEU A 42 3.73 -5.94 4.14
C LEU A 42 2.65 -6.77 3.46
N THR A 43 1.67 -7.23 4.23
CA THR A 43 0.64 -8.15 3.74
C THR A 43 -0.74 -7.73 4.19
N GLY A 44 -1.74 -8.09 3.41
CA GLY A 44 -3.14 -7.92 3.76
C GLY A 44 -4.08 -8.60 2.78
N GLN A 45 -5.36 -8.24 2.84
CA GLN A 45 -6.37 -8.76 1.94
C GLN A 45 -7.32 -7.66 1.46
N LEU A 46 -7.73 -7.78 0.20
CA LEU A 46 -8.70 -6.91 -0.45
C LEU A 46 -9.91 -7.73 -0.89
N SER A 47 -11.10 -7.30 -0.51
CA SER A 47 -12.35 -7.90 -0.97
C SER A 47 -13.48 -6.88 -0.92
N LEU A 48 -14.46 -7.01 -1.80
CA LEU A 48 -15.64 -6.13 -1.79
C LEU A 48 -16.45 -6.23 -0.48
N PRO A 49 -16.64 -7.42 0.15
CA PRO A 49 -17.33 -7.48 1.45
C PRO A 49 -16.66 -6.70 2.57
N THR A 50 -15.32 -6.60 2.57
CA THR A 50 -14.57 -5.85 3.59
C THR A 50 -14.40 -4.37 3.24
N HIS A 51 -14.45 -4.04 1.95
CA HIS A 51 -14.28 -2.69 1.42
C HIS A 51 -15.35 -2.38 0.35
N PRO A 52 -16.63 -2.26 0.75
CA PRO A 52 -17.74 -2.18 -0.21
C PRO A 52 -17.68 -0.98 -1.14
N TRP A 53 -17.09 0.13 -0.67
CA TRP A 53 -16.88 1.34 -1.47
C TRP A 53 -15.97 1.12 -2.69
N LEU A 54 -15.16 0.04 -2.73
CA LEU A 54 -14.36 -0.27 -3.91
C LEU A 54 -15.21 -0.71 -5.10
N ALA A 55 -16.44 -1.16 -4.88
CA ALA A 55 -17.37 -1.48 -5.97
C ALA A 55 -17.74 -0.25 -6.81
N ASP A 56 -17.65 0.94 -6.23
CA ASP A 56 -18.02 2.21 -6.88
C ASP A 56 -16.91 2.73 -7.81
N HIS A 57 -15.69 2.21 -7.70
CA HIS A 57 -14.58 2.53 -8.59
C HIS A 57 -14.46 1.46 -9.69
N ALA A 58 -15.31 1.56 -10.71
CA ALA A 58 -15.39 0.60 -11.80
C ALA A 58 -15.07 1.22 -13.16
N VAL A 59 -14.36 0.47 -14.01
CA VAL A 59 -14.16 0.81 -15.43
C VAL A 59 -14.92 -0.20 -16.26
N SER A 60 -15.85 0.27 -17.08
CA SER A 60 -16.75 -0.59 -17.87
C SER A 60 -17.48 -1.65 -17.02
N GLY A 61 -17.88 -1.27 -15.79
CA GLY A 61 -18.57 -2.15 -14.85
C GLY A 61 -17.67 -3.16 -14.12
N THR A 62 -16.35 -3.15 -14.35
CA THR A 62 -15.39 -3.99 -13.63
C THR A 62 -14.76 -3.21 -12.47
N PRO A 63 -14.96 -3.63 -11.20
CA PRO A 63 -14.34 -2.97 -10.05
C PRO A 63 -12.82 -3.08 -10.08
N LEU A 64 -12.14 -1.94 -9.93
CA LEU A 64 -10.69 -1.82 -9.93
C LEU A 64 -10.24 -1.09 -8.69
N LEU A 65 -9.08 -1.46 -8.14
CA LEU A 65 -8.43 -0.64 -7.13
C LEU A 65 -8.10 0.75 -7.73
N PRO A 66 -8.52 1.86 -7.10
CA PRO A 66 -8.20 3.19 -7.59
C PRO A 66 -6.69 3.43 -7.68
N GLY A 67 -6.26 4.23 -8.67
CA GLY A 67 -4.85 4.63 -8.78
C GLY A 67 -4.31 5.29 -7.51
N THR A 68 -5.15 6.09 -6.84
CA THR A 68 -4.83 6.75 -5.57
C THR A 68 -4.64 5.80 -4.40
N ALA A 69 -5.27 4.62 -4.43
CA ALA A 69 -5.04 3.60 -3.40
C ALA A 69 -3.65 2.94 -3.53
N PHE A 70 -3.05 2.89 -4.73
CA PHE A 70 -1.64 2.50 -4.87
C PHE A 70 -0.71 3.56 -4.27
N VAL A 71 -1.05 4.85 -4.38
CA VAL A 71 -0.28 5.94 -3.76
C VAL A 71 -0.35 5.84 -2.24
N ASP A 72 -1.54 5.62 -1.68
CA ASP A 72 -1.75 5.39 -0.24
C ASP A 72 -0.92 4.21 0.28
N LEU A 73 -0.98 3.08 -0.42
CA LEU A 73 -0.15 1.90 -0.14
C LEU A 73 1.36 2.20 -0.20
N ALA A 74 1.81 2.98 -1.18
CA ALA A 74 3.21 3.34 -1.33
C ALA A 74 3.69 4.31 -0.23
N LEU A 75 2.85 5.27 0.17
CA LEU A 75 3.15 6.19 1.28
C LEU A 75 3.21 5.45 2.62
N PHE A 76 2.28 4.52 2.87
CA PHE A 76 2.33 3.68 4.04
C PHE A 76 3.61 2.82 4.04
N ALA A 77 3.95 2.20 2.90
CA ALA A 77 5.19 1.44 2.78
C ALA A 77 6.46 2.30 3.00
N ALA A 78 6.44 3.56 2.58
CA ALA A 78 7.54 4.50 2.83
C ALA A 78 7.73 4.73 4.34
N ASP A 79 6.66 5.04 5.06
CA ASP A 79 6.70 5.25 6.51
C ASP A 79 7.25 4.02 7.24
N GLN A 80 6.75 2.83 6.90
CA GLN A 80 7.22 1.56 7.45
C GLN A 80 8.71 1.30 7.17
N ALA A 81 9.24 1.81 6.04
CA ALA A 81 10.63 1.68 5.63
C ALA A 81 11.53 2.85 6.09
N ALA A 82 11.02 3.73 6.95
CA ALA A 82 11.66 4.97 7.38
C ALA A 82 12.07 5.88 6.20
N CYS A 83 11.31 5.84 5.12
CA CYS A 83 11.36 6.77 3.98
C CYS A 83 10.26 7.83 4.15
N ASP A 84 10.50 9.05 3.66
CA ASP A 84 9.55 10.17 3.82
C ASP A 84 8.87 10.59 2.50
N ARG A 85 9.23 9.94 1.39
CA ARG A 85 8.65 10.22 0.08
C ARG A 85 8.61 9.00 -0.83
N VAL A 86 7.68 9.07 -1.78
CA VAL A 86 7.61 8.23 -2.98
C VAL A 86 8.23 9.04 -4.12
N GLU A 87 9.38 8.60 -4.62
CA GLU A 87 10.10 9.24 -5.73
C GLU A 87 9.40 8.97 -7.07
N GLU A 88 8.99 7.72 -7.24
CA GLU A 88 8.34 7.23 -8.43
C GLU A 88 7.34 6.14 -8.04
N LEU A 89 6.20 6.13 -8.72
CA LEU A 89 5.26 5.03 -8.68
C LEU A 89 4.70 4.80 -10.08
N THR A 90 4.97 3.61 -10.62
CA THR A 90 4.50 3.18 -11.93
C THR A 90 3.54 2.01 -11.76
N ILE A 91 2.29 2.21 -12.22
CA ILE A 91 1.24 1.19 -12.22
C ILE A 91 1.26 0.50 -13.59
N HIS A 92 1.60 -0.79 -13.60
CA HIS A 92 1.76 -1.61 -14.80
C HIS A 92 0.47 -2.27 -15.24
N THR A 93 -0.28 -2.82 -14.28
CA THR A 93 -1.51 -3.57 -14.55
C THR A 93 -2.58 -3.20 -13.53
N PRO A 94 -3.84 -2.97 -13.95
CA PRO A 94 -4.93 -2.75 -13.01
C PRO A 94 -5.09 -3.92 -12.04
N LEU A 95 -5.38 -3.62 -10.77
CA LEU A 95 -5.77 -4.63 -9.79
C LEU A 95 -7.29 -4.76 -9.82
N VAL A 96 -7.79 -5.82 -10.46
CA VAL A 96 -9.22 -6.14 -10.59
C VAL A 96 -9.71 -6.83 -9.33
N LEU A 97 -10.77 -6.33 -8.72
CA LEU A 97 -11.37 -6.94 -7.55
C LEU A 97 -12.39 -7.99 -7.98
N PRO A 98 -12.27 -9.25 -7.51
CA PRO A 98 -13.26 -10.26 -7.83
C PRO A 98 -14.58 -9.97 -7.12
N GLU A 99 -15.69 -10.33 -7.77
CA GLU A 99 -17.03 -10.19 -7.18
C GLU A 99 -17.19 -11.04 -5.90
N GLN A 100 -16.52 -12.19 -5.85
CA GLN A 100 -16.51 -13.09 -4.69
C GLN A 100 -15.07 -13.48 -4.31
N GLY A 101 -14.86 -13.69 -3.01
CA GLY A 101 -13.55 -14.03 -2.46
C GLY A 101 -12.70 -12.79 -2.15
N ALA A 102 -11.41 -13.02 -1.93
CA ALA A 102 -10.46 -11.99 -1.56
C ALA A 102 -9.15 -12.15 -2.32
N LEU A 103 -8.49 -11.03 -2.57
CA LEU A 103 -7.11 -10.99 -3.04
C LEU A 103 -6.18 -10.92 -1.84
N GLN A 104 -5.16 -11.77 -1.81
CA GLN A 104 -3.98 -11.56 -0.98
C GLN A 104 -3.18 -10.42 -1.59
N LEU A 105 -2.85 -9.42 -0.77
CA LEU A 105 -2.02 -8.29 -1.14
C LEU A 105 -0.65 -8.45 -0.49
N GLN A 106 0.42 -8.21 -1.24
CA GLN A 106 1.78 -8.19 -0.73
C GLN A 106 2.55 -7.00 -1.31
N LEU A 107 3.21 -6.26 -0.44
CA LEU A 107 4.17 -5.25 -0.81
C LEU A 107 5.56 -5.74 -0.41
N SER A 108 6.52 -5.61 -1.32
CA SER A 108 7.92 -5.92 -1.09
C SER A 108 8.74 -4.64 -1.17
N ILE A 109 9.49 -4.35 -0.12
CA ILE A 109 10.39 -3.20 -0.04
C ILE A 109 11.80 -3.74 0.15
N SER A 110 12.74 -3.32 -0.70
CA SER A 110 14.12 -3.76 -0.61
C SER A 110 14.85 -3.16 0.61
N SER A 111 15.98 -3.77 0.96
CA SER A 111 17.06 -3.09 1.69
C SER A 111 17.44 -1.77 0.98
N PRO A 112 17.98 -0.78 1.70
CA PRO A 112 18.40 0.47 1.07
C PRO A 112 19.60 0.21 0.16
N ASP A 113 19.64 0.89 -0.98
CA ASP A 113 20.82 0.91 -1.83
C ASP A 113 21.89 1.88 -1.31
N VAL A 114 22.97 2.08 -2.08
CA VAL A 114 24.07 2.98 -1.72
C VAL A 114 23.65 4.45 -1.58
N SER A 115 22.53 4.84 -2.18
CA SER A 115 21.93 6.18 -2.08
C SER A 115 20.88 6.29 -0.97
N GLY A 116 20.60 5.18 -0.27
CA GLY A 116 19.56 5.11 0.75
C GLY A 116 18.14 4.94 0.18
N GLN A 117 17.99 4.73 -1.13
CA GLN A 117 16.71 4.50 -1.77
C GLN A 117 16.30 3.03 -1.66
N ARG A 118 14.99 2.78 -1.68
CA ARG A 118 14.42 1.43 -1.58
C ARG A 118 13.44 1.19 -2.72
N SER A 119 13.57 0.05 -3.39
CA SER A 119 12.59 -0.38 -4.39
C SER A 119 11.32 -0.87 -3.70
N LEU A 120 10.16 -0.51 -4.24
CA LEU A 120 8.85 -1.01 -3.85
C LEU A 120 8.24 -1.83 -5.00
N ALA A 121 7.59 -2.94 -4.69
CA ALA A 121 6.72 -3.64 -5.62
C ALA A 121 5.42 -4.09 -4.94
N ILE A 122 4.29 -3.93 -5.65
CA ILE A 122 2.94 -4.23 -5.16
C ILE A 122 2.37 -5.40 -5.96
N TYR A 123 2.04 -6.47 -5.26
CA TYR A 123 1.54 -7.71 -5.84
C TYR A 123 0.17 -8.09 -5.28
N SER A 124 -0.63 -8.77 -6.09
CA SER A 124 -1.81 -9.47 -5.60
C SER A 124 -2.00 -10.84 -6.22
N ARG A 125 -2.78 -11.68 -5.55
CA ARG A 125 -3.29 -12.95 -6.10
C ARG A 125 -4.58 -13.37 -5.40
N GLN A 126 -5.39 -14.18 -6.07
CA GLN A 126 -6.35 -15.03 -5.36
C GLN A 126 -5.62 -16.25 -4.76
N THR A 127 -6.26 -16.92 -3.80
CA THR A 127 -5.74 -18.18 -3.24
C THR A 127 -5.41 -19.18 -4.35
N ASP A 128 -4.26 -19.84 -4.23
CA ASP A 128 -3.72 -20.82 -5.19
C ASP A 128 -3.45 -20.31 -6.62
N GLN A 129 -3.52 -19.00 -6.85
CA GLN A 129 -3.12 -18.38 -8.11
C GLN A 129 -1.67 -17.85 -8.06
N ARG A 130 -1.13 -17.52 -9.23
CA ARG A 130 0.17 -16.84 -9.34
C ARG A 130 0.04 -15.37 -8.92
N TRP A 131 1.10 -14.83 -8.34
CA TRP A 131 1.22 -13.41 -8.07
C TRP A 131 1.26 -12.60 -9.36
N THR A 132 0.52 -11.49 -9.38
CA THR A 132 0.56 -10.48 -10.42
C THR A 132 1.18 -9.21 -9.85
N GLN A 133 2.15 -8.63 -10.56
CA GLN A 133 2.74 -7.33 -10.20
C GLN A 133 1.87 -6.20 -10.77
N HIS A 134 1.35 -5.35 -9.90
CA HIS A 134 0.49 -4.24 -10.28
C HIS A 134 1.25 -2.93 -10.38
N ALA A 135 2.20 -2.71 -9.47
CA ALA A 135 2.98 -1.48 -9.47
C ALA A 135 4.41 -1.72 -8.99
N THR A 136 5.32 -0.86 -9.44
CA THR A 136 6.66 -0.69 -8.87
C THR A 136 6.85 0.75 -8.48
N GLY A 137 7.72 1.00 -7.51
CA GLY A 137 8.07 2.34 -7.12
C GLY A 137 9.45 2.43 -6.51
N LEU A 138 9.83 3.64 -6.19
CA LEU A 138 11.09 3.99 -5.57
C LEU A 138 10.79 4.88 -4.37
N LEU A 139 11.28 4.49 -3.21
CA LEU A 139 11.07 5.17 -1.93
C LEU A 139 12.36 5.83 -1.52
N GLY A 140 12.27 7.07 -1.04
CA GLY A 140 13.43 7.89 -0.72
C GLY A 140 13.30 8.60 0.61
N LYS A 141 14.41 9.19 1.05
CA LYS A 141 14.46 10.17 2.14
C LYS A 141 14.69 11.55 1.57
N SER A 142 14.11 12.55 2.21
CA SER A 142 14.27 13.93 1.80
C SER A 142 15.53 14.54 2.37
N ASP A 143 16.47 14.85 1.49
CA ASP A 143 17.61 15.72 1.79
C ASP A 143 17.21 17.20 1.99
N ARG A 144 15.92 17.53 2.04
CA ARG A 144 15.45 18.88 1.70
C ARG A 144 15.13 19.77 2.90
N THR A 145 15.98 20.78 3.10
CA THR A 145 15.58 22.14 3.54
C THR A 145 14.42 22.62 2.66
N PRO A 146 13.27 23.06 3.19
CA PRO A 146 12.11 23.40 2.35
C PRO A 146 12.38 24.67 1.53
N PRO A 147 12.17 24.63 0.20
CA PRO A 147 11.53 25.79 -0.39
C PRO A 147 10.42 25.36 -1.33
N VAL A 148 9.23 25.97 -1.19
CA VAL A 148 8.48 26.55 -2.32
C VAL A 148 7.31 27.36 -1.78
N ASP A 149 7.25 28.63 -2.16
CA ASP A 149 6.02 29.41 -2.16
C ASP A 149 5.13 28.86 -3.29
N LEU A 150 4.16 28.01 -2.92
CA LEU A 150 3.27 27.27 -3.81
C LEU A 150 2.09 28.12 -4.33
N LEU A 151 2.15 29.45 -4.20
CA LEU A 151 0.98 30.32 -4.30
C LEU A 151 0.58 30.77 -5.72
N VAL A 152 1.14 30.24 -6.81
CA VAL A 152 0.69 30.65 -8.15
C VAL A 152 0.40 29.47 -9.05
N PHE A 153 -0.82 28.95 -8.93
CA PHE A 153 -1.48 28.15 -9.96
C PHE A 153 -2.98 28.51 -10.00
N PRO A 154 -3.61 28.62 -11.18
CA PRO A 154 -3.05 28.48 -12.53
C PRO A 154 -2.18 29.68 -12.95
N PRO A 155 -1.23 29.51 -13.89
CA PRO A 155 -0.65 30.65 -14.60
C PRO A 155 -1.75 31.36 -15.40
N ALA A 156 -1.74 32.69 -15.36
CA ALA A 156 -2.71 33.55 -16.06
C ALA A 156 -2.65 33.40 -17.59
#